data_AF-A0A8S2T647-F1
#
_entry.id   AF-A0A8S2T647-F1
#
_cell.length_a   1.000
_cell.length_b   1.000
_cell.length_c   1.000
_cell.angle_alpha   90.00
_cell.angle_beta   90.00
_cell.angle_gamma   90.00
#
_symmetry.space_group_name_H-M   'P 1'
#
loop_
_entity.id
_entity.type
_entity.pdbx_description
1 polymer ?
#
loop_
_entity_poly.entity_id
_entity_poly.type
_entity_poly.pdbx_seq_one_letter_code
_entity_poly.pdbx_strand_id
1 'polypeptide(L)' 'VAINLIEQSVSRGYWLMLQNCHLLVKWLFELEKHLDKLSKPHPDFRLWLTTEPTPKFPIGILQRSLKV' A
#
# COMPACT_ATOMS: atom_id res chain seq x y z
N VAL A 1 6.96 -8.18 8.99
CA VAL A 1 7.41 -8.67 7.67
C VAL A 1 6.96 -7.75 6.54
N ALA A 2 5.65 -7.59 6.27
CA ALA A 2 5.17 -6.75 5.17
C ALA A 2 5.60 -5.28 5.25
N ILE A 3 5.55 -4.65 6.44
CA ILE A 3 6.02 -3.27 6.63
C ILE A 3 7.52 -3.13 6.32
N ASN A 4 8.35 -4.05 6.81
CA ASN A 4 9.79 -4.04 6.51
C ASN A 4 10.06 -4.15 5.00
N LEU A 5 9.27 -4.94 4.27
CA LEU A 5 9.37 -5.03 2.80
C LEU A 5 8.97 -3.73 2.12
N ILE A 6 7.97 -3.02 2.65
CA ILE A 6 7.59 -1.68 2.16
C ILE A 6 8.75 -0.71 2.38
N GLU A 7 9.32 -0.63 3.58
CA GLU A 7 10.44 0.28 3.89
C GLU A 7 11.67 0.00 3.00
N GLN A 8 11.99 -1.27 2.78
CA GLN A 8 13.06 -1.67 1.86
C GLN A 8 12.73 -1.30 0.42
N SER A 9 11.49 -1.48 -0.02
CA SER A 9 11.07 -1.14 -1.38
C SER A 9 11.05 0.37 -1.60
N VAL A 10 10.59 1.13 -0.61
CA VAL A 10 10.57 2.60 -0.60
C VAL A 10 11.98 3.17 -0.70
N SER A 11 12.96 2.57 -0.01
CA SER A 11 14.35 3.04 -0.04
C SER A 11 15.11 2.61 -1.29
N ARG A 12 14.85 1.40 -1.81
CA ARG A 12 15.57 0.82 -2.94
C ARG A 12 14.90 1.00 -4.30
N GLY A 13 13.69 1.54 -4.33
CA GLY A 13 12.93 1.71 -5.58
C GLY A 13 12.30 0.43 -6.11
N TYR A 14 12.08 -0.57 -5.25
CA TYR A 14 11.48 -1.82 -5.70
C TYR A 14 9.99 -1.69 -5.95
N TRP A 15 9.49 -2.61 -6.76
CA TRP A 15 8.07 -2.78 -6.99
C TRP A 15 7.55 -3.82 -6.01
N LEU A 16 6.53 -3.45 -5.25
CA LEU A 16 5.92 -4.33 -4.27
C LEU A 16 4.46 -4.54 -4.63
N MET A 17 4.03 -5.79 -4.61
CA MET A 17 2.65 -6.21 -4.88
C MET A 17 2.08 -6.87 -3.63
N LEU A 18 1.00 -6.30 -3.09
CA LEU A 18 0.22 -6.93 -2.03
C LEU A 18 -1.04 -7.54 -2.65
N GLN A 19 -1.25 -8.82 -2.40
CA GLN A 19 -2.35 -9.57 -3.00
C GLN A 19 -3.45 -9.87 -1.99
N ASN A 20 -4.66 -10.06 -2.50
CA ASN A 20 -5.83 -10.47 -1.73
C ASN A 20 -6.12 -9.56 -0.52
N CYS A 21 -5.96 -8.24 -0.69
CA CYS A 21 -6.04 -7.27 0.41
C CYS A 21 -7.42 -7.22 1.11
N HIS A 22 -8.48 -7.67 0.45
CA HIS A 22 -9.82 -7.83 1.03
C HIS A 22 -9.85 -8.82 2.22
N LEU A 23 -8.88 -9.73 2.33
CA LEU A 23 -8.73 -10.63 3.47
C LEU A 23 -8.10 -9.95 4.69
N LEU A 24 -7.46 -8.78 4.50
CA LEU A 24 -6.66 -8.08 5.52
C LEU A 24 -7.07 -6.61 5.68
N VAL A 25 -8.37 -6.32 5.57
CA VAL A 25 -8.88 -4.93 5.55
C VAL A 25 -8.46 -4.10 6.76
N LYS A 26 -8.42 -4.70 7.96
CA LYS A 26 -7.95 -4.00 9.18
C LYS A 26 -6.49 -3.55 9.05
N TRP A 27 -5.64 -4.38 8.44
CA TRP A 27 -4.23 -4.07 8.23
C TRP A 27 -4.03 -2.98 7.17
N LEU A 28 -4.95 -2.82 6.22
CA LEU A 28 -4.89 -1.73 5.25
C LEU A 28 -4.97 -0.34 5.90
N PHE A 29 -5.64 -0.19 7.04
CA PHE A 29 -5.61 1.07 7.79
C PHE A 29 -4.24 1.36 8.42
N GLU A 30 -3.48 0.33 8.79
CA GLU A 30 -2.10 0.49 9.25
C GLU A 30 -1.16 0.79 8.09
N LEU A 31 -1.37 0.16 6.93
CA LEU A 31 -0.69 0.51 5.69
C LEU A 31 -0.93 1.97 5.34
N GLU A 32 -2.17 2.44 5.40
CA GLU A 32 -2.55 3.83 5.12
C GLU A 32 -1.75 4.82 5.97
N LYS A 33 -1.72 4.62 7.29
CA LYS A 33 -0.95 5.46 8.22
C LYS A 33 0.56 5.42 7.93
N HIS A 34 1.07 4.30 7.42
CA HIS A 34 2.48 4.18 7.06
C HIS A 34 2.77 4.95 5.77
N LEU A 35 1.91 4.84 4.75
CA LEU A 35 2.01 5.59 3.50
C LEU A 35 1.93 7.11 3.75
N ASP A 36 1.09 7.57 4.67
CA ASP A 36 0.98 9.00 5.03
C ASP A 36 2.26 9.57 5.64
N LYS A 37 3.12 8.72 6.22
CA LYS A 37 4.42 9.12 6.80
C LYS A 37 5.56 9.13 5.77
N LEU A 38 5.32 8.64 4.56
CA LEU A 38 6.34 8.62 3.52
C LEU A 38 6.54 10.03 2.95
N SER A 39 7.70 10.63 3.21
CA SER A 39 8.01 11.99 2.75
C SER A 39 8.78 12.02 1.43
N LYS A 40 9.69 11.07 1.21
CA LYS A 40 10.57 11.01 0.02
C LYS A 40 10.80 9.55 -0.40
N PRO A 41 9.81 8.88 -1.00
CA PRO A 41 10.02 7.55 -1.57
C PRO A 41 10.99 7.62 -2.76
N HIS A 42 11.70 6.52 -3.02
CA HIS A 42 12.53 6.40 -4.21
C HIS A 42 11.68 6.58 -5.48
N PRO A 43 12.15 7.31 -6.50
CA PRO A 43 11.35 7.64 -7.69
C PRO A 43 10.81 6.43 -8.46
N ASP A 44 11.54 5.31 -8.43
CA ASP A 44 11.12 4.05 -9.07
C ASP A 44 10.21 3.16 -8.21
N PHE A 45 10.00 3.49 -6.94
CA PHE A 45 9.14 2.70 -6.06
C PHE A 45 7.70 2.67 -6.59
N ARG A 46 7.11 1.47 -6.64
CA ARG A 46 5.70 1.28 -6.98
C ARG A 46 5.07 0.31 -5.99
N LEU A 47 3.89 0.67 -5.48
CA LEU A 47 3.08 -0.20 -4.64
C LEU A 47 1.80 -0.57 -5.40
N TRP A 48 1.58 -1.86 -5.58
CA TRP A 48 0.40 -2.41 -6.22
C TRP A 48 -0.43 -3.20 -5.21
N LEU A 49 -1.75 -3.10 -5.32
CA LEU A 49 -2.72 -3.77 -4.44
C LEU A 49 -3.71 -4.52 -5.31
N THR A 50 -3.86 -5.84 -5.12
CA THR A 50 -5.02 -6.57 -5.64
C THR A 50 -6.02 -6.87 -4.53
N THR A 51 -7.28 -6.54 -4.79
CA THR A 51 -8.37 -6.70 -3.85
C THR A 51 -9.67 -6.98 -4.58
N GLU A 52 -10.57 -7.72 -3.95
CA GLU A 52 -11.97 -7.70 -4.35
C GLU A 52 -12.63 -6.41 -3.84
N PRO A 53 -13.70 -5.94 -4.51
CA PRO A 53 -14.49 -4.83 -4.02
C PRO A 53 -15.02 -5.10 -2.62
N THR A 54 -14.79 -4.18 -1.69
CA THR A 54 -15.30 -4.30 -0.31
C THR A 54 -15.64 -2.93 0.26
N PRO A 55 -16.80 -2.75 0.93
CA PRO A 55 -17.19 -1.47 1.51
C PRO A 55 -16.30 -1.04 2.68
N LYS A 56 -15.47 -1.96 3.19
CA LYS A 56 -14.56 -1.70 4.32
C LYS A 56 -13.18 -1.20 3.88
N PHE A 57 -12.91 -1.14 2.56
CA PHE A 57 -11.60 -0.73 2.06
C PHE A 57 -11.29 0.73 2.46
N PRO A 58 -10.07 1.06 2.93
CA PRO A 58 -9.76 2.40 3.38
C PRO A 58 -9.87 3.44 2.26
N ILE A 59 -10.72 4.45 2.48
CA ILE A 59 -11.02 5.48 1.48
C ILE A 59 -9.78 6.32 1.17
N GLY A 60 -8.91 6.63 2.13
CA GLY A 60 -7.73 7.45 1.83
C GLY A 60 -6.70 6.71 0.98
N ILE A 61 -6.62 5.37 1.04
CA ILE A 61 -5.86 4.61 0.02
C ILE A 61 -6.51 4.79 -1.35
N LEU A 62 -7.82 4.67 -1.48
CA LEU A 62 -8.52 4.84 -2.77
C LEU A 62 -8.32 6.25 -3.37
N GLN A 63 -8.41 7.29 -2.54
CA GLN A 63 -8.24 8.67 -2.98
C GLN A 63 -6.83 8.99 -3.48
N ARG A 64 -5.81 8.24 -3.02
CA ARG A 64 -4.40 8.43 -3.38
C ARG A 64 -3.89 7.37 -4.37
N SER A 65 -4.78 6.51 -4.86
CA SER A 65 -4.42 5.42 -5.77
C SER A 65 -5.10 5.58 -7.12
N LEU A 66 -4.49 5.01 -8.15
CA LEU A 66 -5.18 4.75 -9.41
C LEU A 66 -5.95 3.43 -9.28
N LYS A 67 -7.27 3.49 -9.42
CA LYS A 67 -8.12 2.30 -9.54
C LYS A 67 -8.21 1.90 -11.01
N VAL A 68 -7.92 0.64 -11.32
CA VAL A 68 -8.07 0.01 -12.64
C VAL A 68 -9.22 -0.98 -12.60
#